data_AF-A0A7L0PCJ1-F1
#
_entry.id   AF-A0A7L0PCJ1-F1
#
_cell.length_a   1.000
_cell.length_b   1.000
_cell.length_c   1.000
_cell.angle_alpha   90.00
_cell.angle_beta   90.00
_cell.angle_gamma   90.00
#
_symmetry.space_group_name_H-M   'P 1'
#
loop_
_entity.id
_entity.type
_entity.pdbx_description
1 polymer ?
#
loop_
_entity_poly.entity_id
_entity_poly.type
_entity_poly.pdbx_seq_one_letter_code
_entity_poly.pdbx_strand_id
1 'polypeptide(L)' 'LTATDHDEGINREIQYSFSDLISANLQDLFLIDRNSGEIRTAGELDFEDVHSYDLEIEARDKG' A
#
# COMPACT_ATOMS: atom_id res chain seq x y z
N LEU A 1 -5.06 17.20 -36.21
CA LEU A 1 -5.97 16.25 -35.54
C LEU A 1 -5.20 15.75 -34.33
N THR A 2 -5.49 16.26 -33.14
CA THR A 2 -4.79 15.89 -31.90
C THR A 2 -5.86 15.33 -30.98
N ALA A 3 -5.81 14.02 -30.72
CA ALA A 3 -6.65 13.40 -29.72
C ALA A 3 -6.06 13.77 -28.35
N THR A 4 -6.62 14.79 -27.73
CA THR A 4 -6.42 15.05 -26.30
C THR A 4 -7.42 14.14 -25.60
N ASP A 5 -7.03 12.90 -25.30
CA ASP A 5 -7.77 12.05 -24.38
C ASP A 5 -7.69 12.69 -23.00
N HIS A 6 -8.62 13.59 -22.73
CA HIS A 6 -8.80 14.28 -21.47
C HIS A 6 -9.65 13.40 -20.53
N ASP A 7 -9.36 12.10 -20.50
CA ASP A 7 -9.88 11.15 -19.51
C ASP A 7 -8.82 10.87 -18.42
N GLU A 8 -7.95 11.84 -18.11
CA GLU A 8 -7.30 11.97 -16.79
C GLU A 8 -8.32 12.31 -15.67
N GLY A 9 -9.57 11.91 -15.84
CA GLY A 9 -10.73 12.39 -15.09
C GLY A 9 -11.46 11.32 -14.28
N ILE A 10 -10.99 10.08 -14.29
CA ILE A 10 -11.47 9.06 -13.36
C ILE A 10 -10.25 8.44 -12.71
N ASN A 11 -9.56 9.24 -11.91
CA ASN A 11 -8.63 8.72 -10.92
C ASN A 11 -9.50 7.93 -9.94
N ARG A 12 -9.74 6.65 -10.26
CA ARG A 12 -10.25 5.66 -9.32
C ARG A 12 -9.36 5.77 -8.10
N GLU A 13 -9.87 6.45 -7.07
CA GLU A 13 -9.12 6.73 -5.86
C GLU A 13 -9.09 5.43 -5.07
N ILE A 14 -8.22 4.52 -5.52
CA ILE A 14 -7.96 3.24 -4.89
C ILE A 14 -7.12 3.58 -3.65
N GLN A 15 -7.71 3.34 -2.49
CA GLN A 15 -6.99 3.44 -1.23
C GLN A 15 -6.40 2.09 -0.87
N TYR A 16 -5.09 2.07 -0.67
CA TYR A 16 -4.38 0.91 -0.16
C TYR A 16 -4.24 0.99 1.35
N SER A 17 -4.46 -0.12 2.05
CA SER A 17 -4.22 -0.23 3.48
C SER A 17 -3.78 -1.65 3.84
N PHE A 18 -3.07 -1.79 4.96
CA PHE A 18 -2.86 -3.11 5.56
C PHE A 18 -4.19 -3.70 5.98
N SER A 19 -4.35 -5.01 5.79
CA SER A 19 -5.54 -5.71 6.27
C SER A 19 -5.58 -5.74 7.79
N ASP A 20 -6.78 -5.81 8.36
CA ASP A 20 -6.99 -6.03 9.79
C ASP A 20 -6.42 -7.38 10.27
N LEU A 21 -6.09 -8.29 9.34
CA LEU A 21 -5.45 -9.57 9.63
C LEU A 21 -3.96 -9.45 9.98
N ILE A 22 -3.32 -8.31 9.68
CA ILE A 22 -1.90 -8.12 10.01
C ILE A 22 -1.73 -7.64 11.45
N SER A 23 -0.84 -8.28 12.20
CA SER A 23 -0.43 -7.89 13.55
C SER A 23 -0.01 -6.42 13.63
N ALA A 24 -0.38 -5.74 14.72
CA ALA A 24 -0.02 -4.33 14.97
C ALA A 24 1.49 -4.07 14.87
N ASN A 25 2.34 -5.01 15.32
CA ASN A 25 3.79 -4.90 15.20
C ASN A 25 4.27 -4.74 13.74
N LEU A 26 3.60 -5.38 12.78
CA LEU A 26 3.94 -5.24 11.36
C LEU A 26 3.45 -3.92 10.79
N GLN A 27 2.34 -3.40 11.30
CA GLN A 27 1.84 -2.07 10.93
C GLN A 27 2.72 -0.94 11.46
N ASP A 28 3.49 -1.18 12.54
CA ASP A 28 4.53 -0.26 13.03
C ASP A 28 5.85 -0.41 12.23
N LEU A 29 6.19 -1.62 11.78
CA LEU A 29 7.43 -1.88 11.02
C LEU A 29 7.33 -1.48 9.55
N PHE A 30 6.13 -1.53 8.96
CA PHE A 30 5.89 -1.24 7.55
C PHE A 30 4.85 -0.13 7.40
N LEU A 31 5.08 0.75 6.44
CA LEU A 31 4.17 1.81 6.04
C LEU A 31 3.71 1.57 4.61
N ILE A 32 2.46 1.91 4.31
CA ILE A 32 1.94 1.89 2.94
C ILE A 32 1.39 3.26 2.58
N ASP A 33 1.81 3.78 1.43
CA ASP A 33 1.20 4.97 0.86
C ASP A 33 -0.20 4.62 0.34
N ARG A 34 -1.22 5.28 0.89
CA ARG A 34 -2.62 4.96 0.58
C ARG A 34 -3.00 5.29 -0.86
N ASN A 35 -2.27 6.16 -1.56
CA ASN A 35 -2.62 6.61 -2.90
C ASN A 35 -1.86 5.84 -3.98
N SER A 36 -0.58 5.52 -3.74
CA SER A 36 0.27 4.82 -4.71
C SER A 36 0.40 3.32 -4.44
N GLY A 37 0.12 2.87 -3.21
CA GLY A 37 0.37 1.50 -2.76
C GLY A 37 1.84 1.21 -2.47
N GLU A 38 2.70 2.24 -2.42
CA GLU A 38 4.12 2.06 -2.13
C GLU A 38 4.35 1.63 -0.68
N ILE A 39 5.07 0.51 -0.50
CA ILE A 39 5.41 -0.03 0.82
C ILE A 39 6.82 0.44 1.20
N ARG A 40 6.95 0.98 2.42
CA ARG A 40 8.20 1.43 3.02
C ARG A 40 8.40 0.77 4.38
N THR A 41 9.65 0.64 4.79
CA THR A 41 10.00 0.19 6.14
C THR A 41 10.06 1.41 7.07
N ALA A 42 9.31 1.38 8.17
CA ALA A 42 9.38 2.39 9.23
C ALA A 42 10.42 2.06 10.31
N GLY A 43 10.67 0.76 10.53
CA GLY A 43 11.60 0.27 11.55
C GLY A 43 12.81 -0.47 10.97
N GLU A 44 13.70 -0.89 11.87
CA GLU A 44 14.81 -1.78 11.55
C GLU A 44 14.28 -3.21 11.36
N LEU A 45 14.65 -3.81 10.23
CA LEU A 45 14.36 -5.21 9.93
C LEU A 45 15.67 -5.97 10.01
N ASP A 46 15.80 -6.81 11.03
CA ASP A 46 16.92 -7.75 11.14
C ASP A 46 16.49 -9.12 10.59
N PHE A 47 17.25 -9.61 9.62
CA PHE A 47 16.99 -10.90 8.97
C PHE A 47 17.32 -12.09 9.87
N GLU A 48 18.27 -11.94 10.80
CA GLU A 48 18.65 -12.99 11.75
C GLU A 48 17.54 -13.24 12.78
N ASP A 49 16.76 -12.20 13.12
CA ASP A 49 15.59 -12.30 13.98
C ASP A 49 14.36 -12.81 13.22
N VAL A 50 14.07 -12.24 12.05
CA VAL A 50 12.89 -12.62 11.23
C VAL A 50 13.26 -12.71 9.76
N HIS A 51 13.20 -13.94 9.24
CA HIS A 51 13.58 -14.26 7.88
C HIS A 51 12.54 -13.82 6.82
N SER A 52 11.26 -13.68 7.20
CA SER A 52 10.17 -13.36 6.27
C SER A 52 8.99 -12.70 6.97
N TYR A 53 8.37 -11.73 6.30
CA TYR A 53 7.17 -11.05 6.74
C TYR A 53 6.06 -11.22 5.71
N ASP A 54 4.91 -11.70 6.16
CA ASP A 54 3.70 -11.81 5.34
C ASP A 54 2.83 -10.56 5.55
N LEU A 55 2.67 -9.75 4.48
CA LEU A 55 1.87 -8.53 4.49
C LEU A 55 0.66 -8.69 3.57
N GLU A 56 -0.54 -8.49 4.10
CA GLU A 56 -1.78 -8.55 3.33
C GLU A 56 -2.33 -7.14 3.06
N ILE A 57 -2.34 -6.73 1.80
CA ILE A 57 -2.78 -5.38 1.41
C ILE A 57 -4.19 -5.43 0.84
N GLU A 58 -5.06 -4.58 1.37
CA GLU A 58 -6.39 -4.35 0.83
C GLU A 58 -6.40 -3.07 -0.02
N ALA A 59 -7.00 -3.17 -1.20
CA ALA A 59 -7.21 -2.06 -2.12
C ALA A 59 -8.71 -1.78 -2.23
N ARG A 60 -9.15 -0.60 -1.78
CA ARG A 60 -10.56 -0.17 -1.84
C ARG A 60 -10.72 0.96 -2.84
N ASP A 61 -11.44 0.67 -3.92
CA ASP A 61 -11.90 1.67 -4.90
C ASP A 61 -13.01 2.54 -4.28
N LYS A 62 -12.87 3.88 -4.30
CA LYS A 62 -13.93 4.83 -3.91
C LYS A 62 -14.92 5.08 -5.06
N GLY A 63 -15.48 4.01 -5.61
CA GLY A 63 -16.50 4.07 -6.67
C GLY A 63 -17.76 4.81 -6.26
#